data_AF-A0A061R7F5-F1
#
_entry.id   AF-A0A061R7F5-F1
#
_cell.length_a   1.000
_cell.length_b   1.000
_cell.length_c   1.000
_cell.angle_alpha   90.00
_cell.angle_beta   90.00
_cell.angle_gamma   90.00
#
_symmetry.space_group_name_H-M   'P 1'
#
loop_
_entity.id
_entity.type
_entity.pdbx_description
1 polymer ?
#
loop_
_entity_poly.entity_id
_entity_poly.type
_entity_poly.pdbx_seq_one_letter_code
_entity_poly.pdbx_strand_id
1 'polypeptide(L)'
;MAPVLFYLYILVVFFIILSMVVAIIDESFEHVKEREQESEANAQLKQMFRSVADAFTRRKNIGKFEQALRRADTAGGNLDGMVDIEELREVLKDHPQALQLFSCDSAEELMERFDTSGDGMLDRRELRAILDELEVMQEEEEEKIHNTEEPEEWRSLSLNERVKLARQGYRPRSK
;
A
#
# COMPACT_ATOMS: atom_id res chain seq x y z
N MET A 1 44.24 -28.89 53.05
CA MET A 1 43.35 -29.50 52.03
C MET A 1 41.93 -28.94 52.09
N ALA A 2 41.29 -28.81 53.26
CA ALA A 2 39.92 -28.29 53.38
C ALA A 2 39.67 -26.87 52.78
N PRO A 3 40.57 -25.87 52.93
CA PRO A 3 40.34 -24.54 52.36
C PRO A 3 40.36 -24.54 50.82
N VAL A 4 41.22 -25.35 50.21
CA VAL A 4 41.35 -25.46 48.75
C VAL A 4 40.10 -26.08 48.14
N LEU A 5 39.56 -27.13 48.77
CA LEU A 5 38.31 -27.77 48.34
C LEU A 5 37.11 -26.82 48.44
N PHE A 6 37.08 -25.96 49.48
CA PHE A 6 36.03 -24.96 49.65
C PHE A 6 36.03 -23.90 48.53
N TYR A 7 37.20 -23.35 48.19
CA TYR A 7 37.30 -22.39 47.09
C TYR A 7 37.00 -23.02 45.73
N LEU A 8 37.43 -24.26 45.51
CA LEU A 8 37.12 -25.00 44.27
C LEU A 8 35.63 -25.27 44.14
N TYR A 9 34.97 -25.66 45.23
CA TYR A 9 33.51 -25.82 45.28
C TYR A 9 32.78 -24.52 44.95
N ILE A 10 33.16 -23.41 45.59
CA ILE A 10 32.55 -22.10 45.32
C ILE A 10 32.75 -21.71 43.85
N LEU A 11 33.95 -21.90 43.31
CA LEU A 11 34.26 -21.56 41.92
C LEU A 11 33.39 -22.37 40.95
N VAL A 12 33.30 -23.68 41.14
CA VAL A 12 32.48 -24.56 40.29
C VAL A 12 31.00 -24.19 40.38
N VAL A 13 30.47 -24.00 41.59
CA VAL A 13 29.07 -23.63 41.80
C VAL A 13 28.76 -22.25 41.23
N PHE A 14 29.68 -21.28 41.39
CA PHE A 14 29.53 -19.95 40.83
C PHE A 14 29.45 -19.98 39.30
N PHE A 15 30.31 -20.74 38.63
CA PHE A 15 30.25 -20.87 37.17
C PHE A 15 28.98 -21.57 36.69
N ILE A 16 28.52 -22.61 37.41
CA ILE A 16 27.27 -23.29 37.08
C ILE A 16 26.08 -22.34 37.20
N ILE A 17 25.99 -21.60 38.31
CA ILE A 17 24.90 -20.64 38.55
C ILE A 17 24.96 -19.49 37.54
N LEU A 18 26.16 -18.93 37.29
CA LEU A 18 26.34 -17.85 36.31
C LEU A 18 25.90 -18.28 34.92
N SER A 19 26.31 -19.47 34.48
CA SER A 19 25.94 -20.01 33.17
C SER A 19 24.43 -20.26 33.07
N MET A 20 23.80 -20.73 34.16
CA MET A 20 22.35 -20.94 34.22
C MET A 20 21.58 -19.61 34.16
N VAL A 21 22.04 -18.58 34.87
CA VAL A 21 21.41 -17.25 34.85
C VAL A 21 21.51 -16.62 33.47
N VAL A 22 22.66 -16.71 32.80
CA VAL A 22 22.81 -16.21 31.43
C VAL A 22 21.85 -16.93 30.48
N ALA A 23 21.69 -18.25 30.61
CA ALA A 23 20.76 -19.01 29.78
C ALA A 23 19.30 -18.59 29.99
N ILE A 24 18.87 -18.40 31.24
CA ILE A 24 17.50 -17.92 31.56
C ILE A 24 17.28 -16.52 31.01
N ILE A 25 18.29 -15.65 31.09
CA ILE A 25 18.22 -14.30 30.54
C ILE A 25 18.08 -14.37 29.03
N ASP A 26 18.95 -15.11 28.34
CA ASP A 26 18.95 -15.24 26.88
C ASP A 26 17.59 -15.73 26.35
N GLU A 27 17.03 -16.78 26.95
CA GLU A 27 15.70 -17.31 26.63
C GLU A 27 14.59 -16.26 26.84
N SER A 28 14.70 -15.46 27.91
CA SER A 28 13.73 -14.40 28.19
C SER A 28 13.82 -13.21 27.21
N PHE A 29 15.02 -12.91 26.72
CA PHE A 29 15.26 -11.83 25.75
C PHE A 29 14.85 -12.24 24.33
N GLU A 30 15.11 -13.47 23.91
CA GLU A 30 14.70 -14.00 22.60
C GLU A 30 13.17 -13.95 22.45
N HIS A 31 12.44 -14.38 23.48
CA HIS A 31 10.99 -14.41 23.46
C HIS A 31 10.32 -13.00 23.42
N VAL A 32 11.01 -11.96 23.90
CA VAL A 32 10.54 -10.56 23.75
C VAL A 32 10.83 -10.05 22.35
N LYS A 33 12.02 -10.36 21.82
CA LYS A 33 12.45 -9.90 20.49
C LYS A 33 11.62 -10.50 19.35
N GLU A 34 11.28 -11.79 19.43
CA GLU A 34 10.43 -12.44 18.42
C GLU A 34 9.04 -11.80 18.34
N ARG A 35 8.44 -11.45 19.48
CA ARG A 35 7.10 -10.84 19.52
C ARG A 35 7.08 -9.41 18.96
N GLU A 36 8.12 -8.62 19.22
CA GLU A 36 8.23 -7.27 18.63
C GLU A 36 8.49 -7.35 17.13
N GLN A 37 9.41 -8.21 16.70
CA GLN A 37 9.82 -8.29 15.30
C GLN A 37 8.75 -8.93 14.40
N GLU A 38 8.02 -9.95 14.88
CA GLU A 38 6.86 -10.51 14.15
C GLU A 38 5.68 -9.53 14.13
N SER A 39 5.45 -8.79 15.22
CA SER A 39 4.37 -7.80 15.29
C SER A 39 4.62 -6.65 14.31
N GLU A 40 5.85 -6.12 14.27
CA GLU A 40 6.22 -5.03 13.35
C GLU A 40 6.26 -5.49 11.90
N ALA A 41 6.85 -6.67 11.61
CA ALA A 41 6.90 -7.20 10.25
C ALA A 41 5.50 -7.53 9.72
N ASN A 42 4.63 -8.15 10.53
CA ASN A 42 3.25 -8.39 10.13
C ASN A 42 2.44 -7.09 10.01
N ALA A 43 2.72 -6.07 10.84
CA ALA A 43 2.07 -4.77 10.72
C ALA A 43 2.47 -4.05 9.43
N GLN A 44 3.78 -4.01 9.11
CA GLN A 44 4.29 -3.42 7.87
C GLN A 44 3.77 -4.19 6.64
N LEU A 45 3.81 -5.52 6.66
CA LEU A 45 3.27 -6.34 5.56
C LEU A 45 1.77 -6.11 5.37
N LYS A 46 1.01 -5.99 6.46
CA LYS A 46 -0.44 -5.72 6.41
C LYS A 46 -0.74 -4.30 5.93
N GLN A 47 0.10 -3.32 6.25
CA GLN A 47 0.00 -1.96 5.72
C GLN A 47 0.32 -1.93 4.22
N MET A 48 1.38 -2.62 3.79
CA MET A 48 1.72 -2.77 2.36
C MET A 48 0.62 -3.49 1.58
N PHE A 49 0.05 -4.56 2.12
CA PHE A 49 -1.07 -5.25 1.47
C PHE A 49 -2.30 -4.36 1.34
N ARG A 50 -2.57 -3.50 2.32
CA ARG A 50 -3.67 -2.53 2.25
C ARG A 50 -3.39 -1.47 1.19
N SER A 51 -2.22 -0.85 1.17
CA SER A 51 -1.89 0.17 0.17
C SER A 51 -1.92 -0.38 -1.25
N VAL A 52 -1.42 -1.60 -1.48
CA VAL A 52 -1.49 -2.26 -2.80
C VAL A 52 -2.93 -2.62 -3.18
N ALA A 53 -3.73 -3.13 -2.23
CA ALA A 53 -5.15 -3.43 -2.49
C ALA A 53 -5.97 -2.16 -2.77
N ASP A 54 -5.69 -1.08 -2.06
CA ASP A 54 -6.33 0.22 -2.23
C ASP A 54 -5.97 0.83 -3.59
N ALA A 55 -4.68 0.78 -3.97
CA ALA A 55 -4.22 1.21 -5.30
C ALA A 55 -4.88 0.40 -6.43
N PHE A 56 -4.97 -0.93 -6.29
CA PHE A 56 -5.65 -1.78 -7.26
C PHE A 56 -7.15 -1.47 -7.37
N THR A 57 -7.80 -1.16 -6.24
CA THR A 57 -9.22 -0.77 -6.21
C THR A 57 -9.44 0.57 -6.89
N ARG A 58 -8.55 1.56 -6.65
CA ARG A 58 -8.57 2.86 -7.35
C ARG A 58 -8.42 2.68 -8.85
N ARG A 59 -7.44 1.88 -9.31
CA ARG A 59 -7.21 1.59 -10.75
C ARG A 59 -8.44 1.00 -11.42
N LYS A 60 -9.12 0.05 -10.76
CA LYS A 60 -10.37 -0.53 -11.27
C LYS A 60 -11.51 0.48 -11.31
N ASN A 61 -11.61 1.38 -10.33
CA ASN A 61 -12.65 2.41 -10.29
C ASN A 61 -12.45 3.47 -11.39
N ILE A 62 -11.19 3.79 -11.73
CA ILE A 62 -10.85 4.72 -12.81
C ILE A 62 -11.23 4.13 -14.17
N GLY A 63 -10.84 2.89 -14.46
CA GLY A 63 -11.24 2.24 -15.73
C GLY A 63 -12.76 2.06 -15.85
N LYS A 64 -13.47 1.88 -14.73
CA LYS A 64 -14.94 1.88 -14.70
C LYS A 64 -15.51 3.27 -14.99
N PHE A 65 -14.93 4.31 -14.41
CA PHE A 65 -15.34 5.70 -14.64
C PHE A 65 -15.11 6.10 -16.10
N GLU A 66 -13.97 5.77 -16.69
CA GLU A 66 -13.71 5.96 -18.13
C GLU A 66 -14.77 5.24 -18.98
N GLN A 67 -15.07 3.99 -18.66
CA GLN A 67 -16.08 3.23 -19.37
C GLN A 67 -17.49 3.79 -19.17
N ALA A 68 -17.80 4.35 -18.01
CA ALA A 68 -19.08 4.98 -17.72
C ALA A 68 -19.24 6.31 -18.47
N LEU A 69 -18.21 7.15 -18.51
CA LEU A 69 -18.16 8.36 -19.31
C LEU A 69 -18.37 8.07 -20.81
N ARG A 70 -17.68 7.06 -21.34
CA ARG A 70 -17.87 6.61 -22.73
C ARG A 70 -19.28 6.08 -22.99
N ARG A 71 -19.94 5.51 -21.98
CA ARG A 71 -21.31 5.01 -22.10
C ARG A 71 -22.34 6.13 -22.04
N ALA A 72 -22.10 7.16 -21.23
CA ALA A 72 -22.98 8.31 -21.10
C ALA A 72 -23.18 9.01 -22.47
N ASP A 73 -22.07 9.30 -23.16
CA ASP A 73 -22.07 9.83 -24.55
C ASP A 73 -22.88 8.94 -25.53
N THR A 74 -22.81 7.61 -25.37
CA THR A 74 -23.62 6.70 -26.22
C THR A 74 -25.09 6.57 -25.79
N ALA A 75 -25.43 6.95 -24.56
CA ALA A 75 -26.77 6.78 -23.99
C ALA A 75 -27.66 8.02 -24.17
N GLY A 76 -27.07 9.23 -24.20
CA GLY A 76 -27.76 10.50 -24.42
C GLY A 76 -28.30 10.72 -25.84
N GLY A 77 -27.85 9.91 -26.81
CA GLY A 77 -28.39 9.89 -28.18
C GLY A 77 -27.84 10.97 -29.12
N ASN A 78 -26.87 11.77 -28.70
CA ASN A 78 -26.17 12.78 -29.50
C ASN A 78 -24.91 12.24 -30.20
N LEU A 79 -24.23 11.19 -29.70
CA LEU A 79 -23.03 10.60 -30.36
C LEU A 79 -22.02 11.69 -30.81
N ASP A 80 -21.96 12.79 -30.08
CA ASP A 80 -21.15 13.95 -30.43
C ASP A 80 -19.75 13.84 -29.84
N GLY A 81 -19.53 12.89 -28.92
CA GLY A 81 -18.26 12.71 -28.24
C GLY A 81 -18.01 13.81 -27.23
N MET A 82 -19.07 14.43 -26.71
CA MET A 82 -19.06 15.41 -25.63
C MET A 82 -19.89 14.88 -24.46
N VAL A 83 -19.52 15.23 -23.23
CA VAL A 83 -20.27 14.84 -22.03
C VAL A 83 -20.86 16.08 -21.39
N ASP A 84 -22.18 16.17 -21.30
CA ASP A 84 -22.85 17.30 -20.65
C ASP A 84 -22.93 17.14 -19.13
N ILE A 85 -23.42 18.17 -18.44
CA ILE A 85 -23.50 18.17 -16.97
C ILE A 85 -24.50 17.18 -16.40
N GLU A 86 -25.56 16.88 -17.14
CA GLU A 86 -26.60 15.97 -16.69
C GLU A 86 -26.14 14.52 -16.84
N GLU A 87 -25.46 14.21 -17.96
CA GLU A 87 -24.79 12.95 -18.24
C GLU A 87 -23.65 12.69 -17.24
N LEU A 88 -22.81 13.71 -16.98
CA LEU A 88 -21.76 13.62 -15.98
C LEU A 88 -22.34 13.34 -14.59
N ARG A 89 -23.47 13.97 -14.25
CA ARG A 89 -24.15 13.78 -12.98
C ARG A 89 -24.78 12.39 -12.86
N GLU A 90 -25.32 11.82 -13.92
CA GLU A 90 -25.78 10.42 -13.92
C GLU A 90 -24.61 9.44 -13.72
N VAL A 91 -23.49 9.65 -14.41
CA VAL A 91 -22.28 8.84 -14.25
C VAL A 91 -21.75 8.90 -12.82
N LEU A 92 -21.69 10.10 -12.22
CA LEU A 92 -21.19 10.29 -10.86
C LEU A 92 -22.14 9.73 -9.80
N LYS A 93 -23.44 9.67 -10.08
CA LYS A 93 -24.43 9.03 -9.21
C LYS A 93 -24.22 7.51 -9.16
N ASP A 94 -23.90 6.88 -10.28
CA ASP A 94 -23.58 5.45 -10.35
C ASP A 94 -22.15 5.14 -9.88
N HIS A 95 -21.26 6.14 -9.91
CA HIS A 95 -19.86 6.02 -9.53
C HIS A 95 -19.39 7.12 -8.56
N PRO A 96 -19.85 7.12 -7.29
CA PRO A 96 -19.45 8.12 -6.28
C PRO A 96 -17.96 8.05 -5.92
N GLN A 97 -17.28 6.96 -6.28
CA GLN A 97 -15.83 6.78 -6.12
C GLN A 97 -15.03 7.72 -7.02
N ALA A 98 -15.60 8.17 -8.14
CA ALA A 98 -14.95 9.12 -9.03
C ALA A 98 -14.80 10.50 -8.35
N LEU A 99 -15.83 10.99 -7.67
CA LEU A 99 -15.77 12.24 -6.88
C LEU A 99 -14.63 12.22 -5.85
N GLN A 100 -14.45 11.09 -5.16
CA GLN A 100 -13.37 10.91 -4.17
C GLN A 100 -11.96 10.94 -4.80
N LEU A 101 -11.82 10.53 -6.06
CA LEU A 101 -10.52 10.54 -6.76
C LEU A 101 -10.11 11.97 -7.11
N PHE A 102 -11.05 12.80 -7.57
CA PHE A 102 -10.77 14.18 -7.94
C PHE A 102 -10.82 15.16 -6.77
N SER A 103 -11.22 14.67 -5.58
CA SER A 103 -11.48 15.50 -4.40
C SER A 103 -12.50 16.61 -4.67
N CYS A 104 -13.53 16.29 -5.47
CA CYS A 104 -14.64 17.17 -5.78
C CYS A 104 -15.88 16.69 -5.04
N ASP A 105 -16.72 17.62 -4.60
CA ASP A 105 -17.96 17.32 -3.89
C ASP A 105 -19.15 17.09 -4.85
N SER A 106 -19.07 17.63 -6.07
CA SER A 106 -20.16 17.54 -7.04
C SER A 106 -19.70 17.50 -8.50
N ALA A 107 -20.64 17.16 -9.40
CA ALA A 107 -20.41 17.13 -10.85
C ALA A 107 -20.07 18.52 -11.40
N GLU A 108 -20.68 19.55 -10.84
CA GLU A 108 -20.49 20.95 -11.21
C GLU A 108 -19.07 21.42 -10.90
N GLU A 109 -18.51 21.03 -9.77
CA GLU A 109 -17.13 21.39 -9.40
C GLU A 109 -16.10 20.66 -10.28
N LEU A 110 -16.38 19.40 -10.63
CA LEU A 110 -15.56 18.67 -11.58
C LEU A 110 -15.63 19.29 -12.98
N MET A 111 -16.82 19.72 -13.40
CA MET A 111 -17.00 20.45 -14.65
C MET A 111 -16.19 21.76 -14.63
N GLU A 112 -16.35 22.59 -13.60
CA GLU A 112 -15.68 23.90 -13.50
C GLU A 112 -14.15 23.80 -13.52
N ARG A 113 -13.59 22.69 -13.02
CA ARG A 113 -12.15 22.48 -12.99
C ARG A 113 -11.56 22.04 -14.34
N PHE A 114 -12.33 21.32 -15.16
CA PHE A 114 -11.82 20.69 -16.39
C PHE A 114 -12.42 21.26 -17.68
N ASP A 115 -13.61 21.86 -17.63
CA ASP A 115 -14.21 22.64 -18.72
C ASP A 115 -13.41 23.94 -18.91
N THR A 116 -12.40 23.85 -19.77
CA THR A 116 -11.49 24.95 -20.08
C THR A 116 -12.10 25.88 -21.12
N SER A 117 -13.00 25.33 -21.94
CA SER A 117 -13.73 26.06 -22.97
C SER A 117 -14.86 26.92 -22.40
N GLY A 118 -15.38 26.55 -21.23
CA GLY A 118 -16.48 27.22 -20.52
C GLY A 118 -17.81 27.05 -21.25
N ASP A 119 -17.96 26.01 -22.06
CA ASP A 119 -19.17 25.76 -22.85
C ASP A 119 -20.18 24.85 -22.13
N GLY A 120 -19.83 24.36 -20.94
CA GLY A 120 -20.66 23.49 -20.12
C GLY A 120 -20.71 22.04 -20.62
N MET A 121 -19.81 21.66 -21.53
CA MET A 121 -19.67 20.31 -22.07
C MET A 121 -18.20 19.90 -22.01
N LEU A 122 -17.93 18.64 -21.64
CA LEU A 122 -16.57 18.10 -21.67
C LEU A 122 -16.30 17.53 -23.04
N ASP A 123 -15.43 18.20 -23.80
CA ASP A 123 -14.98 17.69 -25.10
C ASP A 123 -13.97 16.54 -24.93
N ARG A 124 -13.61 15.89 -26.04
CA ARG A 124 -12.63 14.79 -26.04
C ARG A 124 -11.23 15.18 -25.55
N ARG A 125 -10.86 16.46 -25.58
CA ARG A 125 -9.57 16.97 -25.10
C ARG A 125 -9.61 17.20 -23.60
N GLU A 126 -10.69 17.79 -23.09
CA GLU A 126 -10.92 18.02 -21.67
C GLU A 126 -11.11 16.70 -20.93
N LEU A 127 -11.88 15.77 -21.50
CA LEU A 127 -12.01 14.41 -20.98
C LEU A 127 -10.66 13.67 -20.94
N ARG A 128 -9.78 13.95 -21.91
CA ARG A 128 -8.46 13.36 -21.93
C ARG A 128 -7.54 13.97 -20.89
N ALA A 129 -7.64 15.28 -20.63
CA ALA A 129 -6.93 15.93 -19.54
C ALA A 129 -7.34 15.36 -18.17
N ILE A 130 -8.64 15.10 -17.97
CA ILE A 130 -9.17 14.42 -16.78
C ILE A 130 -8.50 13.05 -16.57
N LEU A 131 -8.42 12.25 -17.64
CA LEU A 131 -7.82 10.92 -17.61
C LEU A 131 -6.30 10.95 -17.42
N ASP A 132 -5.61 11.89 -18.07
CA ASP A 132 -4.17 12.06 -17.93
C ASP A 132 -3.80 12.50 -16.50
N GLU A 133 -4.57 13.39 -15.87
CA GLU A 133 -4.34 13.79 -14.47
C GLU A 133 -4.57 12.63 -13.48
N LEU A 134 -5.58 11.78 -13.75
CA LEU A 134 -5.79 10.53 -13.00
C LEU A 134 -4.65 9.52 -13.17
N GLU A 135 -4.04 9.46 -14.34
CA GLU A 135 -2.92 8.55 -14.63
C GLU A 135 -1.64 9.05 -13.95
N VAL A 136 -1.37 10.36 -13.98
CA VAL A 136 -0.23 10.98 -13.28
C VAL A 136 -0.34 10.80 -11.76
N MET A 137 -1.52 11.01 -11.18
CA MET A 137 -1.75 10.74 -9.75
C MET A 137 -1.51 9.27 -9.39
N GLN A 138 -1.78 8.33 -10.31
CA GLN A 138 -1.46 6.92 -10.12
C GLN A 138 0.03 6.64 -10.24
N GLU A 139 0.72 7.23 -11.22
CA GLU A 139 2.16 7.02 -11.42
C GLU A 139 2.97 7.55 -10.23
N GLU A 140 2.64 8.73 -9.68
CA GLU A 140 3.30 9.25 -8.48
C GLU A 140 3.06 8.38 -7.23
N GLU A 141 1.91 7.70 -7.16
CA GLU A 141 1.55 6.81 -6.05
C GLU A 141 2.18 5.42 -6.23
N GLU A 142 2.23 4.88 -7.45
CA GLU A 142 2.96 3.68 -7.83
C GLU A 142 4.48 3.88 -7.67
N GLU A 143 5.02 5.07 -7.96
CA GLU A 143 6.43 5.41 -7.76
C GLU A 143 6.76 5.51 -6.26
N LYS A 144 5.86 6.01 -5.42
CA LYS A 144 6.03 5.98 -3.95
C LYS A 144 6.01 4.55 -3.39
N ILE A 145 5.18 3.67 -3.94
CA ILE A 145 5.17 2.24 -3.59
C ILE A 145 6.46 1.56 -4.09
N HIS A 146 6.95 1.94 -5.28
CA HIS A 146 8.16 1.40 -5.89
C HIS A 146 9.45 1.88 -5.19
N ASN A 147 9.48 3.13 -4.71
CA ASN A 147 10.64 3.78 -4.09
C ASN A 147 10.66 3.65 -2.55
N THR A 148 9.64 3.04 -1.94
CA THR A 148 9.72 2.56 -0.55
C THR A 148 10.62 1.33 -0.52
N GLU A 149 11.94 1.57 -0.59
CA GLU A 149 13.08 0.67 -0.34
C GLU A 149 12.77 -0.83 -0.27
N GLU A 150 12.17 -1.41 -1.31
CA GLU A 150 12.10 -2.86 -1.46
C GLU A 150 13.50 -3.34 -1.90
N PRO A 151 14.18 -4.16 -1.09
CA PRO A 151 15.48 -4.71 -1.47
C PRO A 151 15.30 -5.55 -2.73
N GLU A 152 16.17 -5.35 -3.73
CA GLU A 152 16.02 -5.93 -5.08
C GLU A 152 15.82 -7.46 -5.09
N GLU A 153 16.31 -8.15 -4.06
CA GLU A 153 16.06 -9.57 -3.83
C GLU A 153 14.55 -9.90 -3.84
N TRP A 154 13.73 -9.07 -3.18
CA TRP A 154 12.28 -9.27 -3.03
C TRP A 154 11.49 -9.00 -4.32
N ARG A 155 12.05 -8.21 -5.24
CA ARG A 155 11.44 -7.97 -6.56
C ARG A 155 11.51 -9.19 -7.47
N SER A 156 12.51 -10.04 -7.29
CA SER A 156 12.72 -11.23 -8.11
C SER A 156 11.93 -12.46 -7.66
N LEU A 157 11.40 -12.43 -6.44
CA LEU A 157 10.75 -13.56 -5.78
C LEU A 157 9.24 -13.54 -5.97
N SER A 158 8.66 -14.71 -6.24
CA SER A 158 7.21 -14.84 -6.26
C SER A 158 6.61 -14.60 -4.87
N LEU A 159 5.35 -14.16 -4.82
CA LEU A 159 4.66 -13.80 -3.58
C LEU A 159 4.65 -14.95 -2.56
N ASN A 160 4.59 -16.20 -3.04
CA ASN A 160 4.65 -17.40 -2.20
C ASN A 160 6.03 -17.63 -1.59
N GLU A 161 7.10 -17.31 -2.33
CA GLU A 161 8.48 -17.43 -1.86
C GLU A 161 8.81 -16.34 -0.85
N ARG A 162 8.32 -15.11 -1.05
CA ARG A 162 8.43 -14.01 -0.09
C ARG A 162 7.81 -14.38 1.27
N VAL A 163 6.60 -14.94 1.26
CA VAL A 163 5.92 -15.41 2.47
C VAL A 163 6.69 -16.54 3.15
N LYS A 164 7.30 -17.44 2.38
CA LYS A 164 8.10 -18.54 2.91
C LYS A 164 9.39 -18.05 3.58
N LEU A 165 10.07 -17.09 2.96
CA LEU A 165 11.30 -16.48 3.48
C LEU A 165 11.03 -15.64 4.74
N ALA A 166 9.92 -14.89 4.75
CA ALA A 166 9.49 -14.13 5.92
C ALA A 166 9.23 -15.04 7.13
N ARG A 167 8.55 -16.19 6.93
CA ARG A 167 8.34 -17.21 7.97
C ARG A 167 9.62 -17.88 8.46
N GLN A 168 10.69 -17.81 7.68
CA GLN A 168 12.00 -18.36 8.03
C GLN A 168 12.91 -17.29 8.68
N GLY A 169 12.38 -16.10 8.98
CA GLY A 169 13.15 -15.02 9.60
C GLY A 169 14.20 -14.40 8.67
N TYR A 170 14.13 -14.65 7.36
CA TYR A 170 15.06 -14.09 6.39
C TYR A 170 14.79 -12.60 6.20
N ARG A 171 15.78 -11.77 6.57
CA ARG A 171 15.79 -10.34 6.24
C ARG A 171 16.74 -10.10 5.07
N PRO A 172 16.25 -9.54 3.95
CA PRO A 172 17.11 -9.13 2.84
C PRO A 172 18.10 -8.05 3.27
N ARG A 173 19.27 -8.01 2.65
CA ARG A 173 20.21 -6.90 2.83
C ARG A 173 19.69 -5.66 2.11
N SER A 174 19.40 -4.60 2.85
CA SER A 174 19.30 -3.25 2.29
C SER A 174 20.71 -2.81 1.89
N LYS A 175 20.87 -2.34 0.64
CA LYS A 175 22.08 -1.64 0.23
C LYS A 175 22.06 -0.21 0.75
#